data_AF-A0A4Z1C3B6-F1
#
_entry.id   AF-A0A4Z1C3B6-F1
#
_cell.length_a   1.000
_cell.length_b   1.000
_cell.length_c   1.000
_cell.angle_alpha   90.00
_cell.angle_beta   90.00
_cell.angle_gamma   90.00
#
_symmetry.space_group_name_H-M   'P 1'
#
loop_
_entity.id
_entity.type
_entity.pdbx_description
1 polymer ?
#
loop_
_entity_poly.entity_id
_entity_poly.type
_entity_poly.pdbx_seq_one_letter_code
_entity_poly.pdbx_strand_id
1 'polypeptide(L)'
;MTRGLVVHQGSLSTLETALGDATEKITTQINDLLEQVETLTPGWDETSESHLAHLEHQRSLRDGVARLTEALDQMRAQLASYREDAREIEVENVAIVN
;
A
#
# COMPACT_ATOMS: atom_id res chain seq x y z
N MET A 1 -32.69 9.72 0.91
CA MET A 1 -31.61 8.76 0.59
C MET A 1 -30.24 9.41 0.41
N THR A 2 -30.14 10.69 0.05
CA THR A 2 -28.88 11.42 -0.20
C THR A 2 -27.88 11.46 0.97
N ARG A 3 -28.37 11.62 2.21
CA ARG A 3 -27.49 11.76 3.39
C ARG A 3 -26.64 10.51 3.70
N GLY A 4 -27.08 9.31 3.32
CA GLY A 4 -26.32 8.07 3.51
C GLY A 4 -25.17 7.94 2.51
N LEU A 5 -25.44 8.17 1.22
CA LEU A 5 -24.45 8.11 0.14
C LEU A 5 -23.29 9.10 0.33
N VAL A 6 -23.58 10.35 0.75
CA VAL A 6 -22.55 11.36 1.02
C VAL A 6 -21.62 10.95 2.18
N VAL A 7 -22.17 10.32 3.24
CA VAL A 7 -21.37 9.80 4.37
C VAL A 7 -20.47 8.65 3.93
N HIS A 8 -20.97 7.78 3.03
CA HIS A 8 -20.17 6.70 2.46
C HIS A 8 -19.02 7.22 1.58
N GLN A 9 -19.25 8.25 0.76
CA GLN A 9 -18.17 8.88 -0.02
C GLN A 9 -17.09 9.53 0.88
N GLY A 10 -17.49 10.23 1.93
CA GLY A 10 -16.54 10.79 2.90
C GLY A 10 -15.71 9.72 3.62
N SER A 11 -16.34 8.58 3.93
CA SER A 11 -15.68 7.44 4.56
C SER A 11 -14.69 6.76 3.59
N LEU A 12 -15.06 6.62 2.32
CA LEU A 12 -14.19 6.08 1.27
C LEU A 12 -12.97 6.97 1.03
N SER A 13 -13.15 8.29 0.94
CA SER A 13 -12.04 9.23 0.80
C SER A 13 -11.08 9.17 2.00
N THR A 14 -11.61 9.07 3.22
CA THR A 14 -10.79 8.95 4.44
C THR A 14 -9.97 7.66 4.43
N LEU A 15 -10.60 6.56 3.98
CA LEU A 15 -9.97 5.24 3.90
C LEU A 15 -8.90 5.19 2.80
N GLU A 16 -9.13 5.83 1.66
CA GLU A 16 -8.14 6.01 0.58
C GLU A 16 -6.88 6.75 1.09
N THR A 17 -7.07 7.87 1.81
CA THR A 17 -5.95 8.62 2.40
C THR A 17 -5.22 7.79 3.45
N ALA A 18 -5.95 7.16 4.38
CA ALA A 18 -5.33 6.35 5.43
C ALA A 18 -4.54 5.17 4.87
N LEU A 19 -5.02 4.53 3.80
CA LEU A 19 -4.30 3.45 3.12
C LEU A 19 -3.07 3.98 2.36
N GLY A 20 -3.17 5.14 1.71
CA GLY A 20 -2.03 5.82 1.11
C GLY A 20 -0.91 6.07 2.12
N ASP A 21 -1.25 6.72 3.24
CA ASP A 21 -0.31 7.05 4.32
C ASP A 21 0.29 5.80 4.96
N ALA A 22 -0.51 4.75 5.17
CA ALA A 22 -0.03 3.50 5.73
C ALA A 22 0.93 2.78 4.78
N THR A 23 0.62 2.79 3.48
CA THR A 23 1.48 2.19 2.44
C THR A 23 2.83 2.88 2.41
N GLU A 24 2.84 4.20 2.34
CA GLU A 24 4.07 4.99 2.33
C GLU A 24 4.92 4.71 3.58
N LYS A 25 4.32 4.75 4.78
CA LYS A 25 5.02 4.46 6.03
C LYS A 25 5.61 3.06 6.09
N ILE A 26 4.86 2.04 5.67
CA ILE A 26 5.30 0.65 5.68
C ILE A 26 6.47 0.48 4.71
N THR A 27 6.35 0.98 3.49
CA THR A 27 7.40 0.87 2.47
C THR A 27 8.67 1.61 2.91
N THR A 28 8.56 2.81 3.49
CA THR A 28 9.72 3.54 4.04
C THR A 28 10.39 2.77 5.17
N GLN A 29 9.64 2.33 6.19
CA GLN A 29 10.22 1.61 7.33
C GLN A 29 10.93 0.34 6.91
N ILE A 30 10.39 -0.39 5.92
CA ILE A 30 11.04 -1.62 5.47
C ILE A 30 12.31 -1.31 4.66
N ASN A 31 12.31 -0.27 3.82
CA ASN A 31 13.51 0.16 3.12
C ASN A 31 14.61 0.58 4.11
N ASP A 32 14.26 1.36 5.14
CA ASP A 32 15.21 1.79 6.18
C ASP A 32 15.79 0.58 6.96
N LEU A 33 14.97 -0.43 7.24
CA LEU A 33 15.43 -1.66 7.89
C LEU A 33 16.36 -2.46 6.98
N LEU A 34 16.02 -2.58 5.69
CA LEU A 34 16.88 -3.26 4.70
C LEU A 34 18.24 -2.59 4.60
N GLU A 35 18.28 -1.25 4.54
CA GLU A 35 19.52 -0.48 4.48
C GLU A 35 20.34 -0.61 5.77
N GLN A 36 19.71 -0.53 6.95
CA GLN A 36 20.37 -0.79 8.23
C GLN A 36 21.02 -2.18 8.28
N VAL A 37 20.32 -3.19 7.79
CA VAL A 37 20.85 -4.55 7.74
C VAL A 37 22.08 -4.64 6.81
N GLU A 38 22.06 -3.96 5.66
CA GLU A 38 23.23 -3.86 4.78
C GLU A 38 24.43 -3.16 5.44
N THR A 39 24.21 -2.22 6.35
CA THR A 39 25.32 -1.59 7.09
C THR A 39 25.94 -2.48 8.16
N LEU A 40 25.29 -3.58 8.56
CA LEU A 40 25.75 -4.49 9.61
C LEU A 40 26.51 -5.72 9.09
N THR A 41 26.50 -5.94 7.78
CA THR A 41 27.19 -7.04 7.11
C THR A 41 28.63 -6.78 6.63
N PRO A 42 29.21 -5.55 6.69
CA PRO A 42 30.62 -5.37 6.36
C PRO A 42 31.54 -6.20 7.26
N GLY A 43 32.48 -6.91 6.64
CA GLY A 43 33.46 -7.75 7.33
C GLY A 43 33.06 -9.22 7.49
N TRP A 44 31.89 -9.61 6.99
CA TRP A 44 31.55 -11.03 6.86
C TRP A 44 32.38 -11.63 5.72
N ASP A 45 32.87 -12.86 5.93
CA ASP A 45 33.46 -13.64 4.85
C ASP A 45 32.38 -13.91 3.79
N GLU A 46 32.61 -13.44 2.57
CA GLU A 46 31.70 -13.55 1.43
C GLU A 46 31.36 -15.02 1.09
N THR A 47 32.24 -15.96 1.45
CA THR A 47 32.07 -17.38 1.19
C THR A 47 31.42 -18.13 2.36
N SER A 48 31.19 -17.46 3.49
CA SER A 48 30.56 -18.09 4.64
C SER A 48 29.09 -18.43 4.37
N GLU A 49 28.65 -19.58 4.88
CA GLU A 49 27.24 -19.99 4.80
C GLU A 49 26.31 -18.94 5.43
N SER A 50 26.76 -18.24 6.48
CA SER A 50 26.00 -17.17 7.11
C SER A 50 25.79 -15.97 6.19
N HIS A 51 26.81 -15.57 5.43
CA HIS A 51 26.69 -14.48 4.46
C HIS A 51 25.76 -14.85 3.30
N LEU A 52 25.87 -16.07 2.77
CA LEU A 52 24.98 -16.55 1.71
C LEU A 52 23.51 -16.62 2.18
N ALA A 53 23.27 -17.17 3.38
CA ALA A 53 21.93 -17.21 3.98
C ALA A 53 21.36 -15.81 4.22
N HIS A 54 22.23 -14.86 4.60
CA HIS A 54 21.84 -13.47 4.77
C HIS A 54 21.39 -12.82 3.47
N LEU A 55 22.16 -12.99 2.39
CA LEU A 55 21.81 -12.47 1.06
C LEU A 55 20.49 -13.06 0.56
N GLU A 56 20.27 -14.35 0.76
CA GLU A 56 19.00 -15.01 0.39
C GLU A 56 17.82 -14.45 1.19
N HIS A 57 18.00 -14.26 2.50
CA HIS A 57 16.98 -13.67 3.36
C HIS A 57 16.67 -12.21 2.97
N GLN A 58 17.69 -11.39 2.70
CA GLN A 58 17.51 -10.02 2.23
C GLN A 58 16.77 -9.96 0.90
N ARG A 59 17.08 -10.86 -0.04
CA ARG A 59 16.38 -10.96 -1.32
C ARG A 59 14.91 -11.32 -1.12
N SER A 60 14.62 -12.32 -0.30
CA SER A 60 13.25 -12.72 0.02
C SER A 60 12.45 -11.59 0.67
N LEU A 61 13.09 -10.84 1.58
CA LEU A 61 12.47 -9.68 2.22
C LEU A 61 12.15 -8.59 1.20
N ARG A 62 13.09 -8.24 0.31
CA ARG A 62 12.85 -7.28 -0.79
C ARG A 62 11.69 -7.71 -1.70
N ASP A 63 11.67 -8.97 -2.09
CA ASP A 63 10.61 -9.52 -2.93
C ASP A 63 9.24 -9.45 -2.22
N GLY A 64 9.19 -9.75 -0.91
CA GLY A 64 7.98 -9.64 -0.11
C GLY A 64 7.45 -8.21 -0.01
N VAL A 65 8.35 -7.24 0.13
CA VAL A 65 8.02 -5.81 0.22
C VAL A 65 7.48 -5.26 -1.09
N ALA A 66 8.09 -5.66 -2.21
CA ALA A 66 7.60 -5.33 -3.54
C ALA A 66 6.16 -5.82 -3.73
N ARG A 67 5.88 -7.09 -3.37
CA ARG A 67 4.52 -7.66 -3.45
C ARG A 67 3.52 -6.96 -2.53
N LEU A 68 3.93 -6.59 -1.31
CA LEU A 68 3.07 -5.85 -0.39
C LEU A 68 2.72 -4.47 -0.95
N THR A 69 3.73 -3.76 -1.47
CA THR A 69 3.54 -2.44 -2.09
C THR A 69 2.59 -2.54 -3.28
N GLU A 70 2.77 -3.53 -4.16
CA GLU A 70 1.89 -3.77 -5.30
C GLU A 70 0.44 -4.07 -4.87
N ALA A 71 0.25 -4.93 -3.86
CA ALA A 71 -1.08 -5.23 -3.34
C ALA A 71 -1.79 -3.99 -2.77
N LEU A 72 -1.05 -3.13 -2.08
CA LEU A 72 -1.57 -1.87 -1.54
C LEU A 72 -1.95 -0.88 -2.64
N ASP A 73 -1.14 -0.77 -3.69
CA ASP A 73 -1.47 0.06 -4.86
C ASP A 73 -2.73 -0.46 -5.59
N GLN A 74 -2.89 -1.78 -5.71
CA GLN A 74 -4.11 -2.38 -6.28
C GLN A 74 -5.34 -2.06 -5.42
N MET A 75 -5.24 -2.15 -4.09
CA MET A 75 -6.34 -1.76 -3.19
C MET A 75 -6.72 -0.29 -3.35
N ARG A 76 -5.73 0.61 -3.46
CA ARG A 76 -5.97 2.05 -3.70
C ARG A 76 -6.69 2.27 -5.04
N ALA A 77 -6.28 1.60 -6.10
CA ALA A 77 -6.92 1.69 -7.40
C ALA A 77 -8.39 1.22 -7.37
N GLN A 78 -8.67 0.11 -6.68
CA GLN A 78 -10.04 -0.40 -6.52
C GLN A 78 -10.92 0.58 -5.74
N LEU A 79 -10.39 1.17 -4.65
CA LEU A 79 -11.12 2.18 -3.88
C LEU A 79 -11.42 3.43 -4.68
N ALA A 80 -10.48 3.90 -5.49
CA ALA A 80 -10.70 5.03 -6.39
C ALA A 80 -11.82 4.73 -7.41
N SER A 81 -11.85 3.51 -7.96
CA SER A 81 -12.93 3.05 -8.85
C SER A 81 -14.29 3.05 -8.15
N TYR A 82 -14.39 2.45 -6.95
CA TYR A 82 -15.64 2.43 -6.20
C TYR A 82 -16.13 3.83 -5.83
N ARG A 83 -15.22 4.77 -5.59
CA ARG A 83 -15.58 6.17 -5.32
C ARG A 83 -16.18 6.84 -6.56
N GLU A 84 -15.62 6.59 -7.74
CA GLU A 84 -16.14 7.15 -8.99
C GLU A 84 -17.51 6.54 -9.34
N ASP A 85 -17.67 5.23 -9.22
CA ASP A 85 -18.96 4.56 -9.42
C ASP A 85 -20.04 5.13 -8.47
N ALA A 86 -19.68 5.34 -7.19
CA ALA A 86 -20.58 5.95 -6.22
C ALA A 86 -20.96 7.40 -6.60
N ARG A 87 -20.06 8.12 -7.27
CA ARG A 87 -20.30 9.49 -7.74
C ARG A 87 -21.21 9.50 -8.96
N GLU A 88 -21.00 8.62 -9.95
CA GLU A 88 -21.89 8.48 -11.11
C GLU A 88 -23.32 8.14 -10.67
N ILE A 89 -23.47 7.18 -9.76
CA ILE A 89 -24.78 6.81 -9.19
C ILE A 89 -25.45 8.01 -8.50
N GLU A 90 -24.69 8.87 -7.81
CA GLU A 90 -25.25 10.09 -7.20
C GLU A 90 -25.76 11.06 -8.27
N VAL A 91 -24.98 11.31 -9.32
CA VAL A 91 -25.36 12.21 -10.42
C VAL A 91 -26.62 11.71 -11.13
N GLU A 92 -26.68 10.42 -11.47
CA GLU A 92 -27.87 9.81 -12.09
C GLU A 92 -29.11 9.91 -11.20
N ASN A 93 -28.98 9.59 -9.92
CA ASN A 93 -30.11 9.68 -8.98
C ASN A 93 -30.63 11.12 -8.84
N VAL A 94 -29.75 12.12 -8.83
CA VAL A 94 -30.15 13.54 -8.81
C VAL A 94 -30.84 13.94 -10.11
N ALA A 95 -30.43 13.39 -11.26
CA ALA A 95 -31.06 13.65 -12.55
C ALA A 95 -32.45 13.01 -12.70
N ILE A 96 -32.72 11.90 -11.99
CA ILE A 96 -34.03 11.22 -12.02
C ILE A 96 -35.06 11.88 -11.07
N VAL A 97 -34.58 12.46 -9.97
CA VAL A 97 -35.44 13.01 -8.90
C VAL A 97 -35.83 14.48 -9.15
N ASN A 98 -35.12 15.19 -10.04
CA ASN A 98 -35.43 16.55 -10.49
C ASN A 98 -36.11 16.56 -11.86
#